data_AF-A0A2D4H0Y6-F1
#
_entry.id   AF-A0A2D4H0Y6-F1
#
_cell.length_a   1.000
_cell.length_b   1.000
_cell.length_c   1.000
_cell.angle_alpha   90.00
_cell.angle_beta   90.00
_cell.angle_gamma   90.00
#
_symmetry.space_group_name_H-M   'P 1'
#
loop_
_entity.id
_entity.type
_entity.pdbx_description
1 polymer ?
#
loop_
_entity_poly.entity_id
_entity_poly.type
_entity_poly.pdbx_seq_one_letter_code
_entity_poly.pdbx_strand_id
1 'polypeptide(L)'
;MDFIKSEYLKRGFSEVVTPNIFNAKLWETSGHWEHYGENMFSFPVEGQTFALKPMNCPGHCLMFAHRPRSWRELPLRLADFGVLHRNEASGSLAGLTRVR
;
A
#
# COMPACT_ATOMS: atom_id res chain seq x y z
N MET A 1 -17.01 5.97 -5.78
CA MET A 1 -16.44 4.63 -5.45
C MET A 1 -17.51 3.59 -5.09
N ASP A 2 -18.78 3.98 -5.08
CA ASP A 2 -19.85 3.18 -4.46
C ASP A 2 -20.15 1.89 -5.23
N PHE A 3 -19.94 1.90 -6.55
CA PHE A 3 -20.09 0.70 -7.37
C PHE A 3 -19.16 -0.44 -6.89
N ILE A 4 -17.85 -0.19 -6.76
CA ILE A 4 -16.89 -1.22 -6.34
C ILE A 4 -17.16 -1.65 -4.89
N LYS A 5 -17.47 -0.70 -3.99
CA LYS A 5 -17.81 -1.01 -2.59
C LYS A 5 -19.04 -1.93 -2.51
N SER A 6 -20.05 -1.69 -3.35
CA SER A 6 -21.25 -2.53 -3.41
C SER A 6 -20.93 -3.98 -3.86
N GLU A 7 -19.99 -4.15 -4.78
CA GLU A 7 -19.55 -5.48 -5.24
C GLU A 7 -18.66 -6.18 -4.21
N TYR A 8 -17.80 -5.45 -3.52
CA TYR A 8 -16.99 -5.97 -2.42
C TYR A 8 -17.83 -6.53 -1.28
N LEU A 9 -18.90 -5.84 -0.90
CA LEU A 9 -19.83 -6.31 0.12
C LEU A 9 -20.46 -7.65 -0.27
N LYS A 10 -20.93 -7.79 -1.52
CA LYS A 10 -21.52 -9.04 -2.03
C LYS A 10 -20.51 -10.21 -2.09
N ARG A 11 -19.21 -9.91 -2.20
CA ARG A 11 -18.12 -10.89 -2.41
C ARG A 11 -17.31 -11.17 -1.14
N GLY A 12 -17.72 -10.61 0.00
CA GLY A 12 -17.06 -10.84 1.28
C GLY A 12 -15.67 -10.21 1.37
N PHE A 13 -15.48 -9.02 0.80
CA PHE A 13 -14.32 -8.16 1.04
C PHE A 13 -14.60 -7.22 2.21
N SER A 14 -13.58 -6.97 3.03
CA SER A 14 -13.61 -5.96 4.08
C SER A 14 -12.76 -4.77 3.65
N GLU A 15 -13.37 -3.59 3.58
CA GLU A 15 -12.65 -2.35 3.33
C GLU A 15 -11.79 -1.98 4.55
N VAL A 16 -10.55 -1.56 4.30
CA VAL A 16 -9.59 -1.12 5.31
C VAL A 16 -8.97 0.21 4.89
N VAL A 17 -8.43 0.93 5.86
CA VAL A 17 -7.67 2.17 5.64
C VAL A 17 -6.30 1.98 6.24
N THR A 18 -5.26 2.04 5.40
CA THR A 18 -3.86 1.96 5.84
C THR A 18 -3.16 3.32 5.72
N PRO A 19 -2.18 3.62 6.60
CA PRO A 19 -1.37 4.84 6.50
C PRO A 19 -0.75 5.05 5.11
N ASN A 20 -0.48 6.31 4.75
CA ASN A 20 0.18 6.62 3.48
C ASN A 20 1.71 6.65 3.59
N ILE A 21 2.25 6.79 4.80
CA ILE A 21 3.69 6.87 5.06
C ILE A 21 4.10 5.73 5.97
N PHE A 22 5.24 5.12 5.69
CA PHE A 22 5.85 4.11 6.53
C PHE A 22 7.37 4.31 6.61
N ASN A 23 7.95 3.81 7.71
CA ASN A 23 9.39 3.79 7.91
C ASN A 23 10.08 2.91 6.86
N ALA A 24 11.29 3.30 6.43
CA ALA A 24 12.12 2.57 5.47
C ALA A 24 12.27 1.08 5.77
N LYS A 25 12.34 0.71 7.07
CA LYS A 25 12.45 -0.69 7.51
C LYS A 25 11.32 -1.59 6.99
N LEU A 26 10.09 -1.07 6.82
CA LEU A 26 8.99 -1.85 6.25
C LEU A 26 9.21 -2.12 4.76
N TRP A 27 9.77 -1.15 4.06
CA TRP A 27 10.08 -1.24 2.63
C TRP A 27 11.27 -2.18 2.38
N GLU A 28 12.27 -2.18 3.26
CA GLU A 28 13.35 -3.17 3.27
C GLU A 28 12.79 -4.58 3.51
N THR A 29 11.96 -4.75 4.56
CA THR A 29 11.34 -6.04 4.89
C THR A 29 10.50 -6.62 3.75
N SER A 30 9.83 -5.76 2.98
CA SER A 30 8.99 -6.17 1.85
C SER A 30 9.74 -6.23 0.52
N GLY A 31 11.04 -5.93 0.49
CA GLY A 31 11.89 -5.90 -0.72
C GLY A 31 11.69 -4.67 -1.61
N HIS A 32 10.81 -3.74 -1.25
CA HIS A 32 10.55 -2.51 -2.03
C HIS A 32 11.74 -1.57 -2.03
N TRP A 33 12.51 -1.54 -0.95
CA TRP A 33 13.66 -0.65 -0.89
C TRP A 33 14.70 -1.01 -1.95
N GLU A 34 14.97 -2.32 -2.12
CA GLU A 34 15.94 -2.83 -3.08
C GLU A 34 15.43 -2.74 -4.53
N HIS A 35 14.15 -3.03 -4.77
CA HIS A 35 13.60 -3.12 -6.13
C HIS A 35 12.93 -1.84 -6.63
N TYR A 36 12.45 -1.00 -5.72
CA TYR A 36 11.56 0.11 -6.04
C TYR A 36 11.97 1.42 -5.37
N GLY A 37 13.07 1.44 -4.60
CA GLY A 37 13.52 2.61 -3.82
C GLY A 37 13.67 3.87 -4.66
N GLU A 38 14.19 3.77 -5.89
CA GLU A 38 14.34 4.91 -6.82
C GLU A 38 12.99 5.51 -7.25
N ASN A 39 11.95 4.69 -7.30
CA ASN A 39 10.59 5.07 -7.69
C ASN A 39 9.71 5.44 -6.47
N MET A 40 10.31 5.60 -5.28
CA MET A 40 9.59 5.97 -4.06
C MET A 40 9.92 7.40 -3.63
N PHE A 41 8.90 8.12 -3.18
CA PHE A 41 9.11 9.41 -2.50
C PHE A 41 9.51 9.13 -1.06
N SER A 42 10.80 9.33 -0.75
CA SER A 42 11.36 9.17 0.59
C SER A 42 11.83 10.52 1.15
N PHE A 43 11.78 10.66 2.47
CA PHE A 43 12.17 11.87 3.19
C PHE A 43 12.58 11.55 4.63
N PRO A 44 13.53 12.32 5.20
CA PRO A 44 13.94 12.16 6.60
C PRO A 44 12.91 12.76 7.56
N VAL A 45 12.63 12.05 8.65
CA VAL A 45 11.79 12.48 9.78
C VAL A 45 12.51 12.06 11.06
N GLU A 46 12.88 13.01 11.92
CA GLU A 46 13.51 12.74 13.22
C GLU A 46 14.73 11.79 13.16
N GLY A 47 15.57 11.95 12.13
CA GLY A 47 16.76 11.11 11.93
C GLY A 47 16.49 9.72 11.36
N GLN A 48 15.24 9.41 10.97
CA GLN A 48 14.85 8.17 10.31
C GLN A 48 14.30 8.44 8.92
N THR A 49 14.47 7.49 7.99
CA THR A 49 13.92 7.60 6.64
C THR A 49 12.50 7.05 6.60
N PHE A 50 11.57 7.84 6.07
CA PHE A 50 10.21 7.44 5.75
C PHE A 50 9.97 7.52 4.25
N ALA A 51 8.97 6.80 3.76
CA ALA A 51 8.54 6.94 2.38
C ALA A 51 7.02 6.83 2.24
N LEU A 52 6.48 7.51 1.23
CA LEU A 52 5.10 7.33 0.79
C LEU A 52 4.93 5.93 0.19
N LYS A 53 3.78 5.32 0.45
CA LYS A 53 3.49 3.97 -0.05
C LYS A 53 3.34 3.95 -1.58
N PRO A 54 4.12 3.10 -2.28
CA PRO A 54 3.89 2.82 -3.70
C PRO A 54 2.80 1.76 -3.91
N MET A 55 2.41 1.05 -2.82
CA MET A 55 1.35 0.05 -2.78
C MET A 55 0.87 -0.24 -1.35
N ASN A 56 -0.32 -0.86 -1.22
CA ASN A 56 -0.93 -1.18 0.07
C ASN A 56 -0.46 -2.51 0.69
N CYS A 57 0.22 -3.37 -0.07
CA CYS A 57 0.48 -4.77 0.30
C CYS A 57 1.19 -4.94 1.65
N PRO A 58 2.29 -4.22 1.95
CA PRO A 58 2.97 -4.36 3.25
C PRO A 58 2.08 -3.96 4.44
N GLY A 59 1.23 -2.95 4.26
CA GLY A 59 0.22 -2.57 5.25
C GLY A 59 -0.78 -3.69 5.51
N HIS A 60 -1.26 -4.37 4.46
CA HIS A 60 -2.14 -5.52 4.60
C HIS A 60 -1.47 -6.70 5.32
N CYS A 61 -0.18 -6.94 5.06
CA CYS A 61 0.59 -7.96 5.77
C CYS A 61 0.68 -7.65 7.27
N LEU A 62 0.93 -6.38 7.65
CA LEU A 62 0.92 -5.96 9.05
C LEU A 62 -0.46 -6.15 9.70
N MET A 63 -1.55 -5.84 9.00
CA MET A 63 -2.92 -6.08 9.48
C MET A 63 -3.24 -7.56 9.65
N PHE A 64 -2.75 -8.41 8.75
CA PHE A 64 -2.90 -9.85 8.87
C PHE A 64 -2.13 -10.38 10.09
N ALA A 65 -0.88 -9.95 10.25
CA ALA A 65 0.04 -10.36 11.31
C ALA A 65 -0.27 -9.75 12.70
N HIS A 66 -1.17 -8.77 12.80
CA HIS A 66 -1.54 -8.11 14.06
C HIS A 66 -2.00 -9.10 15.16
N ARG A 67 -2.58 -10.25 14.79
CA ARG A 67 -2.93 -11.32 15.72
C ARG A 67 -2.83 -12.69 15.05
N PRO A 68 -2.69 -13.78 15.84
CA PRO A 68 -2.88 -15.14 15.31
C PRO A 68 -4.24 -15.30 14.62
N ARG A 69 -4.23 -15.97 13.46
CA ARG A 69 -5.41 -16.23 12.62
C ARG A 69 -5.68 -17.72 12.55
N SER A 70 -6.94 -18.12 12.63
CA SER A 70 -7.35 -19.51 12.44
C SER A 70 -7.68 -19.79 10.96
N TRP A 71 -7.59 -21.06 10.56
CA TRP A 71 -8.02 -21.51 9.22
C TRP A 71 -9.47 -21.13 8.89
N ARG A 72 -10.33 -21.00 9.91
CA ARG A 72 -11.74 -20.59 9.77
C ARG A 72 -11.92 -19.18 9.24
N GLU A 73 -10.93 -18.31 9.38
CA GLU A 73 -10.97 -16.94 8.89
C GLU A 73 -10.57 -16.84 7.41
N LEU A 74 -10.10 -17.94 6.81
CA LEU A 74 -9.63 -17.97 5.43
C LEU A 74 -10.75 -18.41 4.46
N PRO A 75 -10.83 -17.79 3.26
CA PRO A 75 -9.98 -16.70 2.76
C PRO A 75 -10.34 -15.32 3.34
N LEU A 76 -9.33 -14.62 3.90
CA LEU A 76 -9.45 -13.24 4.35
C LEU A 76 -9.19 -12.28 3.18
N ARG A 77 -10.13 -11.36 2.92
CA ARG A 77 -10.06 -10.43 1.78
C ARG A 77 -10.11 -8.99 2.27
N LEU A 78 -8.99 -8.28 2.17
CA LEU A 78 -8.86 -6.87 2.55
C LEU A 78 -8.81 -6.00 1.29
N ALA A 79 -9.65 -4.96 1.25
CA ALA A 79 -9.70 -4.00 0.15
C ALA A 79 -9.29 -2.61 0.65
N ASP A 80 -8.43 -1.92 -0.10
CA ASP A 80 -7.93 -0.60 0.28
C ASP A 80 -7.93 0.32 -0.94
N PHE A 81 -8.53 1.50 -0.79
CA PHE A 81 -8.63 2.56 -1.80
C PHE A 81 -7.65 3.71 -1.53
N GLY A 82 -6.67 3.48 -0.66
CA GLY A 82 -5.68 4.46 -0.25
C GLY A 82 -4.87 5.01 -1.42
N VAL A 83 -4.48 6.26 -1.29
CA VAL A 83 -3.69 6.98 -2.30
C VAL A 83 -2.29 6.36 -2.37
N LEU A 84 -1.87 6.02 -3.58
CA LEU A 84 -0.55 5.49 -3.87
C LEU A 84 0.26 6.56 -4.59
N HIS A 85 1.53 6.66 -4.24
CA HIS A 85 2.45 7.61 -4.88
C HIS A 85 3.66 6.87 -5.45
N ARG A 86 4.01 7.17 -6.69
CA ARG A 86 5.16 6.60 -7.41
C ARG A 86 5.93 7.70 -8.11
N ASN A 87 7.24 7.71 -7.92
CA ASN A 87 8.11 8.71 -8.51
C ASN A 87 8.42 8.35 -9.97
N GLU A 88 7.49 8.69 -10.86
CA GLU A 88 7.65 8.53 -12.30
C GLU A 88 8.46 9.70 -12.92
N ALA A 89 9.29 9.37 -13.90
CA ALA A 89 10.08 10.33 -14.66
C ALA A 89 9.17 11.39 -15.30
N SER A 90 9.54 12.67 -15.19
CA SER A 90 8.70 13.80 -15.65
C SER A 90 8.33 13.72 -17.13
N GLY A 91 9.27 13.31 -17.98
CA GLY A 91 9.04 13.15 -19.43
C GLY A 91 8.10 11.99 -19.81
N SER A 92 7.68 11.18 -18.84
CA SER A 92 6.81 10.03 -19.07
C SER A 92 5.35 10.27 -18.70
N LEU A 93 5.04 11.38 -18.04
CA LEU A 93 3.68 11.69 -17.57
C LEU A 93 2.75 12.03 -18.74
N ALA A 94 1.53 11.50 -18.69
CA ALA A 94 0.54 11.70 -19.75
C ALA A 94 -0.87 11.59 -19.19
N GLY A 95 -1.57 12.74 -19.09
CA GLY A 95 -2.98 12.80 -18.68
C GLY A 95 -3.30 11.95 -17.44
N LEU A 96 -4.28 11.05 -17.58
CA LEU A 96 -4.64 10.06 -16.55
C LEU A 96 -4.06 8.65 -16.83
N THR A 97 -3.34 8.46 -17.94
CA THR A 97 -2.76 7.16 -18.29
C THR A 97 -1.42 6.92 -17.60
N ARG A 98 -0.69 8.00 -17.26
CA ARG A 98 0.56 7.92 -16.49
C ARG A 98 0.69 9.11 -15.54
N VAL A 99 0.58 8.81 -14.24
CA VAL A 99 0.52 9.77 -13.12
C VAL A 99 1.55 9.42 -12.03
N ARG A 100 1.74 10.32 -11.07
CA ARG A 100 2.53 10.09 -9.86
C ARG A 100 1.65 9.65 -8.70
#